data_AF-W1PUQ1-F1
#
_entry.id   AF-W1PUQ1-F1
#
_cell.length_a   1.000
_cell.length_b   1.000
_cell.length_c   1.000
_cell.angle_alpha   90.00
_cell.angle_beta   90.00
_cell.angle_gamma   90.00
#
_symmetry.space_group_name_H-M   'P 1'
#
loop_
_entity.id
_entity.type
_entity.pdbx_description
1 polymer ?
#
loop_
_entity_poly.entity_id
_entity_poly.type
_entity_poly.pdbx_seq_one_letter_code
_entity_poly.pdbx_strand_id
1 'polypeptide(L)'
;MFVIATLVAIVASQALISTNFSIIRQSTALGCFPQVNMFHTSSKHEGQVYSREVNYFLMLICILIVLRFKGSVKIGNAYGDVVIWVMLITICLMTVVMLVIRDANIMLIGFFFLVFSSIEGGRKKHKYEAELKLRLLDLQQLASNPDASRIPGTCLFCMNLINGIPPIIRHYVQNVGPLRQIIVIVTVRTLAITTVVPKERFHIGKLRPKGVYRFLV
;
A
#
# COMPACT_ATOMS: atom_id res chain seq x y z
N MET A 1 19.37 -21.06 -6.36
CA MET A 1 18.51 -20.01 -5.76
C MET A 1 17.18 -20.53 -5.23
N PHE A 2 16.41 -21.36 -5.96
CA PHE A 2 15.10 -21.86 -5.51
C PHE A 2 15.11 -22.54 -4.13
N VAL A 3 16.07 -23.45 -3.88
CA VAL A 3 16.19 -24.19 -2.62
C VAL A 3 16.41 -23.26 -1.41
N ILE A 4 17.26 -22.25 -1.57
CA ILE A 4 17.54 -21.28 -0.49
C ILE A 4 16.30 -20.42 -0.22
N ALA A 5 15.58 -19.99 -1.27
CA ALA A 5 14.34 -19.22 -1.11
C ALA A 5 13.26 -20.04 -0.38
N THR A 6 13.11 -21.33 -0.69
CA THR A 6 12.17 -22.21 0.01
C THR A 6 12.55 -22.42 1.47
N LEU A 7 13.85 -22.55 1.79
CA LEU A 7 14.32 -22.67 3.18
C LEU A 7 14.02 -21.41 3.99
N VAL A 8 14.28 -20.22 3.42
CA VAL A 8 13.96 -18.94 4.06
C VAL A 8 12.46 -18.80 4.31
N ALA A 9 11.61 -19.20 3.34
CA ALA A 9 10.16 -19.18 3.51
C ALA A 9 9.70 -20.07 4.68
N ILE A 10 10.26 -21.26 4.83
CA ILE A 10 9.95 -22.17 5.94
C ILE A 10 10.32 -21.55 7.28
N VAL A 11 11.54 -20.98 7.41
CA VAL A 11 12.00 -20.33 8.64
C VAL A 11 11.12 -19.12 8.99
N ALA A 12 10.76 -18.30 7.99
CA ALA A 12 9.87 -17.16 8.17
C ALA A 12 8.47 -17.59 8.65
N SER A 13 7.90 -18.67 8.10
CA SER A 13 6.62 -19.21 8.56
C SER A 13 6.67 -19.69 10.02
N GLN A 14 7.76 -20.35 10.43
CA GLN A 14 7.94 -20.78 11.82
C GLN A 14 8.00 -19.60 12.79
N ALA A 15 8.71 -18.53 12.42
CA ALA A 15 8.76 -17.31 13.21
C ALA A 15 7.35 -16.69 13.40
N LEU A 16 6.56 -16.59 12.33
CA LEU A 16 5.20 -16.04 12.39
C LEU A 16 4.25 -16.87 13.26
N ILE A 17 4.33 -18.21 13.17
CA ILE A 17 3.53 -19.10 14.01
C ILE A 17 3.89 -18.90 15.49
N SER A 18 5.20 -18.83 15.82
CA SER A 18 5.66 -18.57 17.18
C SER A 18 5.24 -17.19 17.69
N THR A 19 5.27 -16.15 16.85
CA THR A 19 4.82 -14.80 17.23
C THR A 19 3.32 -14.80 17.58
N ASN A 20 2.49 -15.52 16.83
CA ASN A 20 1.06 -15.61 17.10
C ASN A 20 0.77 -16.27 18.47
N PHE A 21 1.53 -17.30 18.86
CA PHE A 21 1.38 -17.92 20.19
C PHE A 21 1.70 -16.94 21.32
N SER A 22 2.75 -16.12 21.17
CA SER A 22 3.10 -15.08 22.15
C SER A 22 2.03 -14.01 22.27
N ILE A 23 1.45 -13.55 21.15
CA ILE A 23 0.37 -12.55 21.15
C ILE A 23 -0.88 -13.09 21.85
N ILE A 24 -1.26 -14.34 21.57
CA ILE A 24 -2.44 -14.96 22.20
C ILE A 24 -2.22 -15.16 23.70
N ARG A 25 -1.01 -15.53 24.13
CA ARG A 25 -0.67 -15.59 25.55
C ARG A 25 -0.83 -14.25 26.23
N GLN A 26 -0.30 -13.17 25.64
CA GLN A 26 -0.43 -11.82 26.18
C GLN A 26 -1.90 -11.36 26.21
N SER A 27 -2.68 -11.67 25.16
CA SER A 27 -4.10 -11.34 25.10
C SER A 27 -4.94 -12.10 26.14
N THR A 28 -4.61 -13.37 26.39
CA THR A 28 -5.25 -14.19 27.44
C THR A 28 -4.92 -13.66 28.84
N ALA A 29 -3.67 -13.22 29.07
CA ALA A 29 -3.27 -12.59 30.33
C ALA A 29 -3.99 -11.25 30.60
N LEU A 30 -4.36 -10.53 29.54
CA LEU A 30 -5.17 -9.29 29.61
C LEU A 30 -6.68 -9.56 29.73
N GLY A 31 -7.13 -10.82 29.72
CA GLY A 31 -8.55 -11.18 29.75
C GLY A 31 -9.30 -10.89 28.44
N CYS A 32 -8.60 -10.54 27.36
CA CYS A 32 -9.19 -10.22 26.06
C CYS A 32 -9.46 -11.45 25.17
N PHE A 33 -9.06 -12.64 25.61
CA PHE A 33 -9.17 -13.88 24.84
C PHE A 33 -9.66 -15.04 25.73
N PRO A 34 -10.54 -15.93 25.22
CA PRO A 34 -10.99 -17.11 25.98
C PRO A 34 -9.80 -18.00 26.35
N GLN A 35 -9.89 -18.65 27.51
CA GLN A 35 -8.80 -19.49 28.01
C GLN A 35 -8.51 -20.64 27.04
N VAL A 36 -7.38 -20.53 26.33
CA VAL A 36 -6.84 -21.57 25.47
C VAL A 36 -5.80 -22.38 26.26
N ASN A 37 -5.90 -23.70 26.18
CA ASN A 37 -4.93 -24.60 26.78
C ASN A 37 -3.56 -24.38 26.12
N MET A 38 -2.65 -23.75 26.87
CA MET A 38 -1.26 -23.54 26.47
C MET A 38 -0.38 -24.54 27.21
N PHE A 39 0.26 -25.43 26.44
CA PHE A 39 1.22 -26.38 27.00
C PHE A 39 2.60 -25.73 26.95
N HIS A 40 3.21 -25.53 28.13
CA HIS A 40 4.61 -25.13 28.20
C HIS A 40 5.48 -26.30 27.74
N THR A 41 6.18 -26.12 26.62
CA THR A 41 6.97 -27.20 25.99
C THR A 41 8.26 -27.50 26.76
N SER A 42 8.71 -26.62 27.67
CA SER A 42 9.88 -26.87 28.53
C SER A 42 9.79 -26.12 29.86
N SER A 43 10.04 -26.83 30.98
CA SER A 43 10.11 -26.26 32.33
C SER A 43 11.31 -25.32 32.54
N LYS A 44 12.31 -25.34 31.64
CA LYS A 44 13.54 -24.55 31.77
C LYS A 44 13.48 -23.20 31.04
N HIS A 45 12.55 -23.00 30.10
CA HIS A 45 12.47 -21.80 29.26
C HIS A 45 11.01 -21.31 29.15
N GLU A 46 10.66 -20.26 29.90
CA GLU A 46 9.30 -19.70 29.94
C GLU A 46 8.79 -19.09 28.62
N GLY A 47 9.62 -19.02 27.58
CA GLY A 47 9.28 -18.45 26.27
C GLY A 47 8.70 -19.44 25.25
N GLN A 48 8.74 -20.76 25.51
CA GLN A 48 8.26 -21.77 24.55
C GLN A 48 6.79 -22.13 24.80
N VAL A 49 5.91 -21.31 24.24
CA VAL A 49 4.45 -21.42 24.33
C VAL A 49 3.94 -22.11 23.08
N TYR A 50 3.39 -23.32 23.22
CA TYR A 50 2.74 -24.03 22.12
C TYR A 50 1.26 -24.25 22.45
N SER A 51 0.39 -23.88 21.51
CA SER A 51 -1.05 -24.18 21.61
C SER A 51 -1.51 -24.93 20.36
N ARG A 52 -2.00 -26.14 20.59
CA ARG A 52 -2.44 -27.06 19.52
C ARG A 52 -3.64 -26.49 18.76
N GLU A 53 -4.62 -25.94 19.48
CA GLU A 53 -5.85 -25.39 18.91
C GLU A 53 -5.57 -24.20 17.97
N VAL A 54 -4.70 -23.29 18.42
CA VAL A 54 -4.30 -22.11 17.62
C VAL A 54 -3.60 -22.53 16.34
N ASN A 55 -2.72 -23.54 16.40
CA ASN A 55 -1.98 -24.00 15.23
C ASN A 55 -2.92 -24.60 14.16
N TYR A 56 -3.92 -25.39 14.56
CA TYR A 56 -4.94 -25.90 13.64
C TYR A 56 -5.81 -24.79 13.05
N PHE A 57 -6.16 -23.77 13.85
CA PHE A 57 -6.90 -22.61 13.38
C PHE A 57 -6.10 -21.79 12.34
N LEU A 58 -4.81 -21.54 12.61
CA LEU A 58 -3.89 -20.90 11.66
C LEU A 58 -3.80 -21.67 10.35
N MET A 59 -3.65 -23.00 10.42
CA MET A 59 -3.60 -23.86 9.24
C MET A 59 -4.89 -23.74 8.42
N LEU A 60 -6.06 -23.80 9.05
CA LEU A 60 -7.36 -23.70 8.38
C LEU A 60 -7.52 -22.36 7.64
N ILE A 61 -7.14 -21.24 8.29
CA ILE A 61 -7.18 -19.91 7.67
C ILE A 61 -6.23 -19.84 6.46
N CYS A 62 -5.00 -20.34 6.59
CA CYS A 62 -4.04 -20.33 5.49
C CYS A 62 -4.57 -21.12 4.28
N ILE A 63 -5.12 -22.31 4.50
CA ILE A 63 -5.73 -23.11 3.43
C ILE A 63 -6.88 -22.36 2.77
N LEU A 64 -7.78 -21.74 3.56
CA LEU A 64 -8.92 -20.99 3.05
C LEU A 64 -8.48 -19.80 2.17
N ILE A 65 -7.45 -19.05 2.57
CA ILE A 65 -6.93 -17.90 1.80
C ILE A 65 -6.34 -18.37 0.47
N VAL A 66 -5.53 -19.44 0.48
CA VAL A 66 -4.91 -19.98 -0.74
C VAL A 66 -5.98 -20.48 -1.71
N LEU A 67 -6.99 -21.21 -1.23
CA LEU A 67 -8.10 -21.71 -2.04
C LEU A 67 -8.95 -20.56 -2.63
N ARG A 68 -9.17 -19.48 -1.88
CA ARG A 68 -10.02 -18.37 -2.30
C ARG A 68 -9.39 -17.48 -3.37
N PHE A 69 -8.09 -17.18 -3.27
CA PHE A 69 -7.44 -16.22 -4.15
C PHE A 69 -6.83 -16.83 -5.42
N LYS A 70 -6.55 -18.15 -5.43
CA LYS A 70 -6.04 -18.97 -6.57
C LYS A 70 -4.80 -18.45 -7.31
N GLY A 71 -4.25 -17.28 -6.95
CA GLY A 71 -3.14 -16.63 -7.64
C GLY A 71 -2.32 -15.74 -6.70
N SER A 72 -0.99 -15.88 -6.80
CA SER A 72 -0.01 -15.21 -5.93
C SER A 72 -0.10 -13.68 -5.96
N VAL A 73 -0.36 -13.09 -7.12
CA VAL A 73 -0.48 -11.63 -7.29
C VAL A 73 -1.66 -11.06 -6.52
N LYS A 74 -2.81 -11.75 -6.52
CA LYS A 74 -4.01 -11.29 -5.81
C LYS A 74 -3.84 -11.40 -4.29
N ILE A 75 -3.18 -12.47 -3.83
CA ILE A 75 -2.81 -12.64 -2.41
C ILE A 75 -1.86 -11.53 -1.96
N GLY A 76 -0.83 -11.23 -2.76
CA GLY A 76 0.12 -10.15 -2.47
C GLY A 76 -0.54 -8.78 -2.37
N ASN A 77 -1.46 -8.46 -3.29
CA ASN A 77 -2.21 -7.20 -3.24
C ASN A 77 -3.13 -7.09 -2.01
N ALA A 78 -3.82 -8.18 -1.66
CA ALA A 78 -4.68 -8.21 -0.47
C ALA A 78 -3.86 -8.11 0.83
N TYR A 79 -2.73 -8.80 0.90
CA TYR A 79 -1.79 -8.69 2.02
C TYR A 79 -1.27 -7.26 2.18
N GLY A 80 -0.86 -6.62 1.08
CA GLY A 80 -0.43 -5.22 1.09
C GLY A 80 -1.49 -4.26 1.62
N ASP A 81 -2.76 -4.50 1.30
CA ASP A 81 -3.88 -3.71 1.83
C ASP A 81 -4.05 -3.86 3.34
N VAL A 82 -4.09 -5.12 3.82
CA VAL A 82 -4.25 -5.41 5.25
C VAL A 82 -3.09 -4.83 6.07
N VAL A 83 -1.86 -4.86 5.54
CA VAL A 83 -0.69 -4.27 6.19
C VAL A 83 -0.82 -2.75 6.36
N ILE A 84 -1.37 -2.05 5.35
CA ILE A 84 -1.65 -0.60 5.45
C ILE A 84 -2.66 -0.34 6.58
N TRP A 85 -3.73 -1.13 6.65
CA TRP A 85 -4.75 -0.98 7.69
C TRP A 85 -4.23 -1.26 9.10
N VAL A 86 -3.48 -2.35 9.30
CA VAL A 86 -2.95 -2.68 10.63
C VAL A 86 -1.95 -1.63 11.10
N MET A 87 -1.06 -1.14 10.23
CA MET A 87 -0.12 -0.07 10.57
C MET A 87 -0.84 1.22 10.96
N LEU A 88 -1.92 1.58 10.24
CA LEU A 88 -2.72 2.75 10.58
C LEU A 88 -3.41 2.62 11.94
N ILE A 89 -3.96 1.45 12.25
CA ILE A 89 -4.55 1.18 13.57
C ILE A 89 -3.48 1.28 14.65
N THR A 90 -2.28 0.74 14.43
CA THR A 90 -1.16 0.84 15.37
C THR A 90 -0.71 2.28 15.60
N ILE A 91 -0.61 3.11 14.55
CA ILE A 91 -0.26 4.53 14.66
C ILE A 91 -1.31 5.28 15.49
N CYS A 92 -2.60 5.02 15.24
CA CYS A 92 -3.69 5.61 15.99
C CYS A 92 -3.64 5.21 17.47
N LEU A 93 -3.54 3.90 17.75
CA LEU A 93 -3.46 3.38 19.11
C LEU A 93 -2.24 3.92 19.86
N MET A 94 -1.06 3.93 19.23
CA MET A 94 0.15 4.47 19.83
C MET A 94 0.03 5.96 20.13
N THR A 95 -0.62 6.72 19.25
CA THR A 95 -0.85 8.16 19.45
C THR A 95 -1.79 8.38 20.65
N VAL A 96 -2.86 7.59 20.77
CA VAL A 96 -3.75 7.63 21.95
C VAL A 96 -2.99 7.27 23.23
N VAL A 97 -2.17 6.21 23.22
CA VAL A 97 -1.36 5.81 24.38
C VAL A 97 -0.37 6.91 24.77
N MET A 98 0.32 7.53 23.82
CA MET A 98 1.23 8.65 24.08
C MET A 98 0.51 9.89 24.63
N LEU A 99 -0.76 10.13 24.27
CA LEU A 99 -1.57 11.22 24.81
C LEU A 99 -2.10 10.92 26.22
N VAL A 100 -2.36 9.64 26.54
CA VAL A 100 -2.86 9.21 27.86
C VAL A 100 -1.74 9.16 28.91
N ILE A 101 -0.51 8.84 28.52
CA ILE A 101 0.66 8.90 29.41
C ILE A 101 1.04 10.37 29.60
N ARG A 102 0.48 10.95 30.66
CA ARG A 102 0.65 12.33 31.10
C ARG A 102 2.12 12.58 31.44
N ASP A 103 2.92 12.99 30.44
CA ASP A 103 4.23 13.67 30.52
C ASP A 103 4.94 13.80 29.13
N ALA A 104 4.38 13.24 28.05
CA ALA A 104 4.95 13.39 26.72
C ALA A 104 4.71 14.79 26.12
N ASN A 105 5.76 15.39 25.54
CA ASN A 105 5.67 16.71 24.91
C ASN A 105 4.74 16.66 23.69
N ILE A 106 3.66 17.45 23.70
CA ILE A 106 2.61 17.47 22.66
C ILE A 106 3.22 17.73 21.27
N MET A 107 4.29 18.53 21.18
CA MET A 107 5.01 18.74 19.91
C MET A 107 5.64 17.46 19.36
N LEU A 108 6.20 16.61 20.22
CA LEU A 108 6.83 15.35 19.81
C LEU A 108 5.79 14.34 19.32
N ILE A 109 4.63 14.29 19.99
CA ILE A 109 3.48 13.46 19.57
C ILE A 109 2.95 13.95 18.22
N GLY A 110 2.78 15.26 18.05
CA GLY A 110 2.35 15.86 16.79
C GLY A 110 3.32 15.58 15.64
N PHE A 111 4.64 15.69 15.90
CA PHE A 111 5.67 15.36 14.92
C PHE A 111 5.65 13.88 14.52
N PHE A 112 5.58 12.98 15.51
CA PHE A 112 5.49 11.53 15.28
C PHE A 112 4.26 11.19 14.43
N PHE A 113 3.08 11.70 14.82
CA PHE A 113 1.84 11.47 14.09
C PHE A 113 1.91 12.03 12.66
N LEU A 114 2.46 13.23 12.47
CA LEU A 114 2.57 13.86 11.17
C LEU A 114 3.49 13.08 10.23
N VAL A 115 4.64 12.61 10.71
CA VAL A 115 5.58 11.81 9.91
C VAL A 115 4.95 10.48 9.50
N PHE A 116 4.41 9.71 10.45
CA PHE A 116 3.83 8.40 10.17
C PHE A 116 2.55 8.49 9.33
N SER A 117 1.69 9.48 9.58
CA SER A 117 0.49 9.74 8.79
C SER A 117 0.82 10.20 7.36
N SER A 118 1.89 10.98 7.17
CA SER A 118 2.32 11.40 5.82
C SER A 118 2.83 10.22 4.99
N ILE A 119 3.60 9.32 5.61
CA ILE A 119 4.10 8.10 4.94
C ILE A 119 2.92 7.21 4.52
N GLU A 120 1.99 6.95 5.45
CA GLU A 120 0.86 6.07 5.19
C GLU A 120 -0.18 6.71 4.25
N GLY A 121 -0.40 8.01 4.38
CA GLY A 121 -1.24 8.81 3.49
C GLY A 121 -0.72 8.81 2.05
N GLY A 122 0.60 8.90 1.86
CA GLY A 122 1.24 8.75 0.56
C GLY A 122 0.99 7.37 -0.06
N ARG A 123 1.06 6.29 0.74
CA ARG A 123 0.79 4.92 0.28
C ARG A 123 -0.68 4.71 -0.10
N LYS A 124 -1.62 5.20 0.72
CA LYS A 124 -3.06 5.16 0.42
C LYS A 124 -3.41 5.95 -0.83
N LYS A 125 -2.83 7.15 -0.99
CA LYS A 125 -3.00 7.99 -2.19
C LYS A 125 -2.55 7.24 -3.44
N HIS A 126 -1.40 6.57 -3.40
CA HIS A 126 -0.92 5.77 -4.53
C HIS A 126 -1.86 4.62 -4.89
N LYS A 127 -2.44 3.95 -3.88
CA LYS A 127 -3.41 2.88 -4.13
C LYS A 127 -4.71 3.42 -4.75
N TYR A 128 -5.23 4.52 -4.22
CA TYR A 128 -6.43 5.19 -4.75
C TYR A 128 -6.23 5.66 -6.21
N GLU A 129 -5.10 6.33 -6.49
CA GLU A 129 -4.77 6.76 -7.86
C GLU A 129 -4.54 5.57 -8.80
N ALA A 130 -4.14 4.41 -8.28
CA ALA A 130 -3.98 3.19 -9.06
C ALA A 130 -5.30 2.47 -9.36
N GLU A 131 -6.36 2.69 -8.57
CA GLU A 131 -7.69 2.16 -8.81
C GLU A 131 -8.52 3.09 -9.72
N LEU A 132 -8.41 4.41 -9.53
CA LEU A 132 -9.13 5.42 -10.32
C LEU A 132 -8.35 5.87 -11.57
N LYS A 133 -7.62 4.96 -12.21
CA LYS A 133 -6.85 5.30 -13.42
C LYS A 133 -7.79 5.63 -14.56
N LEU A 134 -7.61 6.79 -15.17
CA LEU A 134 -8.40 7.19 -16.33
C LEU A 134 -7.92 6.40 -17.57
N ARG A 135 -8.83 5.75 -18.30
CA ARG A 135 -8.49 5.07 -19.56
C ARG A 135 -8.32 6.09 -20.67
N LEU A 136 -7.55 5.70 -21.71
CA LEU A 136 -7.36 6.52 -22.92
C LEU A 136 -8.68 6.86 -23.62
N LEU A 137 -9.67 5.94 -23.57
CA LEU A 137 -11.00 6.14 -24.14
C LEU A 137 -11.79 7.22 -23.38
N ASP A 138 -11.72 7.20 -22.05
CA ASP A 138 -12.38 8.20 -21.21
C ASP A 138 -11.75 9.59 -21.43
N LEU A 139 -10.41 9.67 -21.56
CA LEU A 139 -9.74 10.93 -21.91
C LEU A 139 -10.20 11.42 -23.28
N GLN A 140 -10.33 10.53 -24.27
CA GLN A 140 -10.81 10.91 -25.60
C GLN A 140 -12.24 11.47 -25.54
N GLN A 141 -13.14 10.86 -24.75
CA GLN A 141 -14.49 11.39 -24.52
C GLN A 141 -14.46 12.75 -23.81
N LEU A 142 -13.63 12.91 -22.77
CA LEU A 142 -13.44 14.19 -22.08
C LEU A 142 -12.86 15.27 -23.01
N ALA A 143 -11.98 14.90 -23.93
CA ALA A 143 -11.35 15.82 -24.87
C ALA A 143 -12.22 16.16 -26.08
N SER A 144 -13.21 15.32 -26.40
CA SER A 144 -14.20 15.52 -27.47
C SER A 144 -15.47 16.21 -26.99
N ASN A 145 -15.59 16.53 -25.70
CA ASN A 145 -16.76 17.19 -25.14
C ASN A 145 -16.85 18.65 -25.70
N PRO A 146 -17.95 19.04 -26.37
CA PRO A 146 -18.07 20.35 -27.04
C PRO A 146 -17.95 21.57 -26.11
N ASP A 147 -18.17 21.41 -24.80
CA ASP A 147 -18.00 22.47 -23.79
C ASP A 147 -16.54 22.73 -23.37
N ALA A 148 -15.59 21.90 -23.81
CA ALA A 148 -14.18 22.02 -23.45
C ALA A 148 -13.40 22.96 -24.41
N SER A 149 -13.74 24.26 -24.43
CA SER A 149 -13.05 25.28 -25.24
C SER A 149 -11.57 25.41 -24.87
N ARG A 150 -10.67 24.81 -25.66
CA ARG A 150 -9.26 24.72 -25.26
C ARG A 150 -8.56 26.07 -25.21
N ILE A 151 -8.04 26.44 -24.04
CA ILE A 151 -7.33 27.70 -23.82
C ILE A 151 -5.85 27.55 -24.26
N PRO A 152 -5.25 28.55 -24.91
CA PRO A 152 -3.81 28.56 -25.19
C PRO A 152 -2.97 28.44 -23.91
N GLY A 153 -1.96 27.57 -23.94
CA GLY A 153 -1.02 27.35 -22.84
C GLY A 153 -0.63 25.89 -22.64
N THR A 154 0.29 25.68 -21.70
CA THR A 154 0.83 24.35 -21.33
C THR A 154 0.43 23.99 -19.90
N CYS A 155 -0.12 22.80 -19.70
CA CYS A 155 -0.41 22.25 -18.38
C CYS A 155 0.52 21.06 -18.11
N LEU A 156 1.18 21.07 -16.96
CA LEU A 156 2.05 19.98 -16.52
C LEU A 156 1.34 19.19 -15.41
N PHE A 157 1.20 17.88 -15.60
CA PHE A 157 0.76 16.97 -14.55
C PHE A 157 1.90 16.03 -14.19
N CYS A 158 2.44 16.17 -12.98
CA CYS A 158 3.44 15.25 -12.43
C CYS A 158 2.75 14.14 -11.62
N MET A 159 3.13 12.89 -11.86
CA MET A 159 2.49 11.73 -11.22
C MET A 159 3.44 10.52 -11.20
N ASN A 160 3.22 9.56 -10.31
CA ASN A 160 4.01 8.32 -10.28
C ASN A 160 3.25 7.12 -10.89
N LEU A 161 2.37 7.37 -11.87
CA LEU A 161 1.48 6.37 -12.43
C LEU A 161 2.02 5.76 -13.74
N ILE A 162 2.45 4.49 -13.68
CA ILE A 162 3.14 3.82 -14.81
C ILE A 162 2.19 3.48 -15.98
N ASN A 163 0.94 3.15 -15.69
CA ASN A 163 -0.04 2.76 -16.70
C ASN A 163 -1.36 3.43 -16.33
N GLY A 164 -1.69 4.55 -16.98
CA GLY A 164 -2.92 5.30 -16.76
C GLY A 164 -2.71 6.80 -16.86
N ILE A 165 -3.77 7.52 -17.20
CA ILE A 165 -3.84 8.98 -17.11
C ILE A 165 -4.34 9.30 -15.70
N PRO A 166 -3.84 10.36 -15.04
CA PRO A 166 -4.17 10.61 -13.65
C PRO A 166 -5.66 11.00 -13.54
N PRO A 167 -6.38 10.48 -12.53
CA PRO A 167 -7.78 10.81 -12.31
C PRO A 167 -8.03 12.30 -12.13
N ILE A 168 -7.02 13.05 -11.68
CA ILE A 168 -7.12 14.47 -11.42
C ILE A 168 -7.52 15.28 -12.67
N ILE A 169 -7.24 14.79 -13.88
CA ILE A 169 -7.69 15.46 -15.11
C ILE A 169 -9.22 15.47 -15.18
N ARG A 170 -9.90 14.39 -14.78
CA ARG A 170 -11.37 14.35 -14.75
C ARG A 170 -11.91 15.38 -13.76
N HIS A 171 -11.34 15.43 -12.57
CA HIS A 171 -11.73 16.38 -11.53
C HIS A 171 -11.43 17.83 -11.94
N TYR A 172 -10.33 18.06 -12.66
CA TYR A 172 -9.95 19.37 -13.19
C TYR A 172 -10.95 19.87 -14.22
N VAL A 173 -11.30 19.05 -15.21
CA VAL A 173 -12.28 19.42 -16.25
C VAL A 173 -13.65 19.71 -15.64
N GLN A 174 -14.05 18.96 -14.61
CA GLN A 174 -15.34 19.14 -13.95
C GLN A 174 -15.44 20.41 -13.09
N ASN A 175 -14.34 20.86 -12.47
CA ASN A 175 -14.37 21.94 -11.47
C ASN A 175 -13.70 23.25 -11.91
N VAL A 176 -12.74 23.20 -12.83
CA VAL A 176 -11.93 24.37 -13.23
C VAL A 176 -12.29 24.88 -14.62
N GLY A 177 -12.93 24.04 -15.44
CA GLY A 177 -13.32 24.39 -16.81
C GLY A 177 -12.36 23.83 -17.86
N PRO A 178 -12.13 24.54 -18.98
CA PRO A 178 -11.60 23.93 -20.18
C PRO A 178 -10.10 23.57 -20.15
N LEU A 179 -9.75 22.57 -20.94
CA LEU A 179 -8.39 22.02 -21.05
C LEU A 179 -7.43 22.98 -21.77
N ARG A 180 -6.14 22.94 -21.41
CA ARG A 180 -5.11 23.67 -22.17
C ARG A 180 -4.78 22.97 -23.49
N GLN A 181 -4.31 23.72 -24.48
CA GLN A 181 -3.93 23.20 -25.80
C GLN A 181 -2.83 22.13 -25.71
N ILE A 182 -1.84 22.32 -24.83
CA ILE A 182 -0.74 21.39 -24.60
C ILE A 182 -0.85 20.85 -23.17
N ILE A 183 -0.99 19.54 -23.04
CA ILE A 183 -0.98 18.85 -21.74
C ILE A 183 0.21 17.90 -21.73
N VAL A 184 1.09 18.07 -20.75
CA VAL A 184 2.29 17.27 -20.55
C VAL A 184 2.11 16.46 -19.27
N ILE A 185 2.02 15.15 -19.42
CA ILE A 185 1.92 14.17 -18.33
C ILE A 185 3.35 13.68 -18.06
N VAL A 186 3.95 14.14 -16.96
CA VAL A 186 5.27 13.68 -16.52
C VAL A 186 5.08 12.55 -15.52
N THR A 187 5.59 11.37 -15.86
CA THR A 187 5.62 10.20 -14.99
C THR A 187 7.05 9.94 -14.53
N VAL A 188 7.33 10.08 -13.23
CA VAL A 188 8.64 9.72 -12.67
C VAL A 188 8.59 8.30 -12.13
N ARG A 189 9.52 7.44 -12.56
CA ARG A 189 9.60 6.03 -12.19
C ARG A 189 10.93 5.71 -11.53
N THR A 190 10.90 5.47 -10.22
CA THR A 190 12.04 4.87 -9.52
C THR A 190 12.09 3.36 -9.81
N LEU A 191 13.12 2.92 -10.53
CA LEU A 191 13.38 1.50 -10.77
C LEU A 191 14.34 0.96 -9.70
N ALA A 192 14.14 -0.29 -9.27
CA ALA A 192 15.05 -0.98 -8.36
C ALA A 192 16.31 -1.53 -9.07
N ILE A 193 16.92 -0.71 -9.95
CA ILE A 193 18.17 -1.01 -10.66
C ILE A 193 19.15 0.14 -10.44
N THR A 194 20.44 -0.17 -10.32
CA THR A 194 21.49 0.79 -9.94
C THR A 194 21.92 1.71 -11.08
N THR A 195 21.69 1.35 -12.35
CA THR A 195 22.03 2.19 -13.49
C THR A 195 21.04 1.98 -14.63
N VAL A 196 20.42 3.06 -15.10
CA VAL A 196 19.51 3.06 -16.25
C VAL A 196 20.26 3.51 -17.50
N VAL A 197 20.07 2.77 -18.61
CA VAL A 197 20.65 3.06 -19.92
C VAL A 197 20.19 4.45 -20.40
N PRO A 198 21.06 5.31 -20.95
CA PRO A 198 20.69 6.68 -21.33
C PRO A 198 19.48 6.78 -22.27
N LYS A 199 19.31 5.80 -23.17
CA LYS A 199 18.19 5.72 -24.12
C LYS A 199 16.84 5.37 -23.47
N GLU A 200 16.85 4.79 -22.28
CA GLU A 200 15.66 4.36 -21.54
C GLU A 200 15.28 5.31 -20.39
N ARG A 201 16.13 6.32 -20.10
CA ARG A 201 15.89 7.33 -19.05
C ARG A 201 14.75 8.28 -19.40
N PHE A 202 14.55 8.57 -20.68
CA PHE A 202 13.53 9.50 -21.12
C PHE A 202 12.73 8.86 -22.24
N HIS A 203 11.47 8.56 -21.97
CA HIS A 203 10.54 8.05 -22.98
C HIS A 203 9.45 9.08 -23.24
N ILE A 204 9.44 9.63 -24.45
CA ILE A 204 8.46 10.63 -24.87
C ILE A 204 7.46 9.94 -25.80
N GLY A 205 6.20 9.86 -25.37
CA GLY A 205 5.10 9.28 -26.13
C GLY A 205 3.99 10.31 -26.36
N LYS A 206 3.50 10.40 -27.60
CA LYS A 206 2.28 11.17 -27.91
C LYS A 206 1.05 10.30 -27.66
N LEU A 207 0.06 10.83 -26.93
CA LEU A 207 -1.21 10.10 -26.73
C LEU A 207 -2.16 10.37 -27.90
N ARG A 208 -3.16 9.48 -28.07
CA ARG A 208 -4.18 9.59 -29.15
C ARG A 208 -4.93 10.93 -29.20
N PRO A 209 -5.29 11.59 -28.08
CA PRO A 209 -5.91 12.92 -28.12
C PRO A 209 -4.90 13.98 -28.58
N LYS A 210 -5.30 14.83 -29.53
CA LYS A 210 -4.46 15.95 -30.00
C LYS A 210 -4.00 16.81 -28.82
N GLY A 211 -2.72 17.19 -28.77
CA GLY A 211 -2.14 18.08 -27.75
C GLY A 211 -1.77 17.43 -26.41
N VAL A 212 -1.92 16.11 -26.24
CA VAL A 212 -1.54 15.40 -25.01
C VAL A 212 -0.25 14.61 -25.22
N TYR A 213 0.77 14.94 -24.43
CA TYR A 213 2.09 14.31 -24.45
C TYR A 213 2.37 13.65 -23.11
N ARG A 214 3.11 12.55 -23.15
CA ARG A 214 3.55 11.81 -21.98
C ARG A 214 5.06 11.69 -21.97
N PHE A 215 5.66 12.09 -20.86
CA PHE A 215 7.08 11.99 -20.59
C PHE A 215 7.25 10.99 -19.46
N LEU A 216 7.96 9.91 -19.71
CA LEU A 216 8.39 8.96 -18.69
C LEU A 216 9.85 9.25 -18.37
N VAL A 217 10.12 9.51 -17.08
CA VAL A 217 11.43 9.85 -16.51
C VAL A 217 11.78 8.82 -15.46
#